data_AF-A9WB87-F1
#
_entry.id   AF-A9WB87-F1
#
_cell.length_a   1.000
_cell.length_b   1.000
_cell.length_c   1.000
_cell.angle_alpha   90.00
_cell.angle_beta   90.00
_cell.angle_gamma   90.00
#
_symmetry.space_group_name_H-M   'P 1'
#
loop_
_entity.id
_entity.type
_entity.pdbx_description
1 polymer ?
#
loop_
_entity_poly.entity_id
_entity_poly.type
_entity_poly.pdbx_seq_one_letter_code
_entity_poly.pdbx_strand_id
1 'polypeptide(L)'
;MDKISVELRFFQVQTNAAADIVALMAETARHGAAFWTAADDRPLPPEEWLTVVQALMERKWQFQEWNVPLAIRFADLPDLSLYFSIDQFDSKQKHNLFVVGTVLFADEQHLAEPLAQRLVDLGRALYPMVQPGLGFVDGDNAVYPEDAPKLRLKHIAWVNFFSPAYVQKYGREFLLGLPGHKTELLPDGGVFHQLAPTFVAPSEADARAVRQEVIAYCARHGRRVTCWAPFVIPGLTPMPAPQHAATDDQVQAYLHQMLATTLVLEDGTRVKPIVIPWADLTPRQRAMALAAIRQAAVAEIKRSPGHRIRLEFNAIPDDLDRMLADLAGRDNPHFVWVEEPALGS
;
A
#
# COMPACT_ATOMS: atom_id res chain seq x y z
N MET A 1 -4.31 4.67 14.81
CA MET A 1 -3.68 3.50 14.16
C MET A 1 -2.44 4.07 13.52
N ASP A 2 -1.32 3.97 14.23
CA ASP A 2 -0.25 4.95 14.04
C ASP A 2 0.74 4.52 12.97
N LYS A 3 0.57 3.29 12.45
CA LYS A 3 1.42 2.64 11.45
C LYS A 3 0.60 1.66 10.62
N ILE A 4 0.97 1.52 9.36
CA ILE A 4 0.42 0.53 8.44
C ILE A 4 1.59 -0.16 7.76
N SER A 5 1.63 -1.49 7.82
CA SER A 5 2.59 -2.24 7.02
C SER A 5 1.98 -2.56 5.66
N VAL A 6 2.81 -2.56 4.61
CA VAL A 6 2.43 -3.05 3.29
C VAL A 6 3.56 -3.93 2.78
N GLU A 7 3.30 -5.23 2.66
CA GLU A 7 4.34 -6.21 2.46
C GLU A 7 3.91 -7.30 1.49
N LEU A 8 4.82 -7.65 0.58
CA LEU A 8 4.82 -8.88 -0.18
C LEU A 8 5.59 -9.93 0.61
N ARG A 9 4.93 -11.02 1.01
CA ARG A 9 5.56 -12.17 1.66
C ARG A 9 5.36 -13.43 0.85
N PHE A 10 6.44 -14.19 0.68
CA PHE A 10 6.44 -15.51 0.05
C PHE A 10 7.09 -16.53 0.97
N PHE A 11 6.32 -17.54 1.36
CA PHE A 11 6.73 -18.61 2.26
C PHE A 11 7.11 -19.86 1.47
N GLN A 12 8.11 -20.58 1.96
CA GLN A 12 8.64 -21.81 1.36
C GLN A 12 9.15 -21.61 -0.07
N VAL A 13 9.86 -20.50 -0.29
CA VAL A 13 10.46 -20.20 -1.60
C VAL A 13 11.57 -21.17 -1.96
N GLN A 14 11.67 -21.53 -3.24
CA GLN A 14 12.67 -22.46 -3.78
C GLN A 14 14.00 -21.76 -4.11
N THR A 15 14.45 -20.85 -3.25
CA THR A 15 15.68 -20.04 -3.43
C THR A 15 16.76 -20.54 -2.47
N ASN A 16 17.89 -21.05 -2.97
CA ASN A 16 18.93 -21.62 -2.11
C ASN A 16 20.37 -21.27 -2.51
N ALA A 17 20.56 -20.64 -3.67
CA ALA A 17 21.86 -20.17 -4.13
C ALA A 17 21.90 -18.65 -4.25
N ALA A 18 23.08 -18.07 -4.08
CA ALA A 18 23.29 -16.64 -4.29
C ALA A 18 22.85 -16.17 -5.70
N ALA A 19 23.04 -17.02 -6.71
CA ALA A 19 22.61 -16.73 -8.08
C ALA A 19 21.09 -16.58 -8.22
N ASP A 20 20.31 -17.37 -7.47
CA ASP A 20 18.85 -17.25 -7.47
C ASP A 20 18.43 -15.91 -6.88
N ILE A 21 19.07 -15.49 -5.78
CA ILE A 21 18.81 -14.21 -5.11
C ILE A 21 19.16 -13.05 -6.04
N VAL A 22 20.31 -13.11 -6.72
CA VAL A 22 20.71 -12.11 -7.73
C VAL A 22 19.70 -12.03 -8.88
N ALA A 23 19.12 -13.15 -9.30
CA ALA A 23 18.06 -13.14 -10.31
C ALA A 23 16.78 -12.44 -9.80
N LEU A 24 16.40 -12.65 -8.54
CA LEU A 24 15.29 -11.94 -7.91
C LEU A 24 15.55 -10.44 -7.78
N MET A 25 16.80 -10.06 -7.44
CA MET A 25 17.21 -8.65 -7.42
C MET A 25 17.11 -8.02 -8.82
N ALA A 26 17.60 -8.73 -9.85
CA ALA A 26 17.51 -8.26 -11.23
C ALA A 26 16.06 -8.05 -11.68
N GLU A 27 15.17 -8.98 -11.34
CA GLU A 27 13.75 -8.82 -11.66
C GLU A 27 13.14 -7.66 -10.88
N THR A 28 13.41 -7.54 -9.58
CA THR A 28 12.94 -6.42 -8.75
C THR A 28 13.42 -5.07 -9.31
N ALA A 29 14.65 -5.00 -9.82
CA ALA A 29 15.20 -3.79 -10.43
C ALA A 29 14.53 -3.43 -11.77
N ARG A 30 14.06 -4.42 -12.55
CA ARG A 30 13.25 -4.15 -13.76
C ARG A 30 11.91 -3.48 -13.43
N HIS A 31 11.41 -3.67 -12.22
CA HIS A 31 10.23 -2.99 -11.68
C HIS A 31 10.58 -1.64 -11.00
N GLY A 32 11.72 -1.04 -11.36
CA GLY A 32 12.10 0.32 -10.97
C GLY A 32 12.77 0.43 -9.61
N ALA A 33 13.15 -0.69 -8.98
CA ALA A 33 13.85 -0.67 -7.71
C ALA A 33 15.36 -0.44 -7.88
N ALA A 34 15.92 0.47 -7.09
CA ALA A 34 17.35 0.57 -6.84
C ALA A 34 17.70 -0.14 -5.54
N PHE A 35 18.72 -1.00 -5.57
CA PHE A 35 19.21 -1.70 -4.38
C PHE A 35 20.21 -0.83 -3.61
N TRP A 36 20.15 -0.94 -2.30
CA TRP A 36 21.02 -0.29 -1.33
C TRP A 36 21.52 -1.32 -0.33
N THR A 37 22.59 -1.00 0.39
CA THR A 37 23.08 -1.82 1.50
C THR A 37 21.99 -1.98 2.58
N ALA A 38 22.13 -2.99 3.44
CA ALA A 38 21.22 -3.19 4.58
C ALA A 38 21.15 -1.98 5.54
N ALA A 39 22.25 -1.22 5.64
CA ALA A 39 22.32 0.01 6.45
C ALA A 39 21.73 1.23 5.73
N ASP A 40 21.29 1.05 4.47
CA ASP A 40 20.73 2.10 3.61
C ASP A 40 21.65 3.31 3.44
N ASP A 41 22.98 3.08 3.49
CA ASP A 41 24.02 4.12 3.51
C ASP A 41 24.63 4.38 2.12
N ARG A 42 24.55 3.41 1.20
CA ARG A 42 25.00 3.58 -0.19
C ARG A 42 24.20 2.72 -1.18
N PRO A 43 24.08 3.16 -2.45
CA PRO A 43 23.52 2.33 -3.50
C PRO A 43 24.43 1.12 -3.77
N LEU A 44 23.80 0.03 -4.20
CA LEU A 44 24.44 -1.24 -4.49
C LEU A 44 24.32 -1.55 -5.99
N PRO A 45 25.38 -1.33 -6.79
CA PRO A 45 25.32 -1.49 -8.23
C PRO A 45 25.32 -2.99 -8.63
N PRO A 46 24.76 -3.36 -9.80
CA PRO A 46 24.58 -4.76 -10.21
C PRO A 46 25.84 -5.64 -10.19
N GLU A 47 27.00 -5.07 -10.49
CA GLU A 47 28.29 -5.75 -10.47
C GLU A 47 28.72 -6.21 -9.07
N GLU A 48 28.19 -5.61 -8.00
CA GLU A 48 28.49 -5.98 -6.62
C GLU A 48 27.51 -7.02 -6.05
N TRP A 49 26.35 -7.23 -6.68
CA TRP A 49 25.24 -8.00 -6.09
C TRP A 49 25.66 -9.41 -5.67
N LEU A 50 26.31 -10.17 -6.56
CA LEU A 50 26.70 -11.55 -6.27
C LEU A 50 27.65 -11.63 -5.06
N THR A 51 28.68 -10.79 -5.03
CA THR A 51 29.66 -10.77 -3.95
C THR A 51 29.01 -10.40 -2.62
N VAL A 52 28.12 -9.39 -2.62
CA VAL A 52 27.41 -8.96 -1.41
C VAL A 52 26.44 -10.03 -0.91
N VAL A 53 25.66 -10.64 -1.81
CA VAL A 53 24.75 -11.73 -1.47
C VAL A 53 25.50 -12.92 -0.88
N GLN A 54 26.61 -13.34 -1.49
CA GLN A 54 27.45 -14.42 -0.97
C GLN A 54 27.97 -14.10 0.44
N ALA A 55 28.50 -12.89 0.64
CA ALA A 55 29.00 -12.47 1.94
C ALA A 55 27.89 -12.41 3.01
N LEU A 56 26.66 -12.04 2.65
CA LEU A 56 25.51 -12.05 3.57
C LEU A 56 25.06 -13.48 3.90
N MET A 57 25.09 -14.39 2.92
CA MET A 57 24.76 -15.81 3.13
C MET A 57 25.76 -16.53 4.04
N GLU A 58 27.02 -16.09 4.08
CA GLU A 58 28.06 -16.68 4.95
C GLU A 58 27.99 -16.17 6.40
N ARG A 59 27.24 -15.10 6.68
CA ARG A 59 27.09 -14.58 8.04
C ARG A 59 26.26 -15.53 8.89
N LYS A 60 26.74 -15.81 10.11
CA LYS A 60 25.98 -16.56 11.10
C LYS A 60 24.93 -15.67 11.76
N TRP A 61 23.68 -16.11 11.74
CA TRP A 61 22.57 -15.44 12.41
C TRP A 61 22.10 -16.27 13.61
N GLN A 62 21.56 -15.60 14.63
CA GLN A 62 21.17 -16.27 15.88
C GLN A 62 19.98 -17.24 15.70
N PHE A 63 19.09 -16.94 14.76
CA PHE A 63 17.83 -17.66 14.54
C PHE A 63 17.63 -18.15 13.09
N GLN A 64 18.62 -17.94 12.24
CA GLN A 64 18.59 -18.22 10.81
C GLN A 64 19.91 -18.87 10.40
N GLU A 65 19.87 -19.75 9.41
CA GLU A 65 21.09 -20.29 8.78
C GLU A 65 21.79 -19.18 8.02
N TRP A 66 21.01 -18.41 7.27
CA TRP A 66 21.44 -17.19 6.62
C TRP A 66 20.28 -16.24 6.37
N ASN A 67 20.64 -14.98 6.15
CA ASN A 67 19.74 -13.88 5.83
C ASN A 67 20.45 -12.99 4.81
N VAL A 68 19.73 -12.55 3.78
CA VAL A 68 20.20 -11.52 2.84
C VAL A 68 19.31 -10.29 2.98
N PRO A 69 19.60 -9.39 3.93
CA PRO A 69 18.84 -8.17 4.10
C PRO A 69 19.46 -7.08 3.23
N LEU A 70 18.63 -6.42 2.42
CA LEU A 70 18.97 -5.27 1.61
C LEU A 70 17.87 -4.22 1.73
N ALA A 71 18.20 -2.97 1.41
CA ALA A 71 17.20 -1.94 1.22
C ALA A 71 16.91 -1.78 -0.28
N ILE A 72 15.67 -1.45 -0.63
CA ILE A 72 15.29 -1.05 -1.98
C ILE A 72 14.54 0.28 -1.95
N ARG A 73 14.73 1.08 -2.99
CA ARG A 73 14.04 2.36 -3.19
C ARG A 73 13.49 2.44 -4.60
N PHE A 74 12.33 3.06 -4.76
CA PHE A 74 11.76 3.35 -6.07
C PHE A 74 11.97 4.82 -6.41
N ALA A 75 12.37 5.12 -7.64
CA ALA A 75 12.68 6.49 -8.05
C ALA A 75 11.47 7.45 -7.93
N ASP A 76 10.27 6.91 -8.13
CA ASP A 76 8.99 7.61 -8.04
C ASP A 76 8.33 7.54 -6.64
N LEU A 77 8.94 6.83 -5.69
CA LEU A 77 8.59 6.84 -4.27
C LEU A 77 9.84 7.15 -3.43
N PRO A 78 10.47 8.35 -3.63
CA PRO A 78 11.80 8.64 -3.10
C PRO A 78 11.86 8.71 -1.57
N ASP A 79 10.73 8.93 -0.92
CA ASP A 79 10.61 9.00 0.54
C ASP A 79 10.50 7.61 1.19
N LEU A 80 10.36 6.53 0.40
CA LEU A 80 10.24 5.18 0.92
C LEU A 80 11.53 4.38 0.75
N SER A 81 12.01 3.87 1.88
CA SER A 81 12.98 2.78 1.94
C SER A 81 12.25 1.51 2.34
N LEU A 82 12.30 0.49 1.49
CA LEU A 82 11.70 -0.82 1.73
C LEU A 82 12.80 -1.79 2.09
N TYR A 83 12.46 -2.76 2.94
CA TYR A 83 13.33 -3.90 3.14
C TYR A 83 13.08 -4.93 2.02
N PHE A 84 14.16 -5.55 1.56
CA PHE A 84 14.19 -6.73 0.73
C PHE A 84 14.95 -7.80 1.51
N SER A 85 14.32 -8.92 1.83
CA SER A 85 15.00 -9.99 2.56
C SER A 85 14.67 -11.37 2.05
N ILE A 86 15.66 -12.26 2.16
CA ILE A 86 15.50 -13.70 2.02
C ILE A 86 16.12 -14.37 3.23
N ASP A 87 15.30 -15.07 3.97
CA ASP A 87 15.65 -15.68 5.25
C ASP A 87 15.56 -17.20 5.12
N GLN A 88 16.57 -17.94 5.61
CA GLN A 88 16.51 -19.38 5.80
C GLN A 88 16.56 -19.72 7.29
N PHE A 89 15.49 -20.32 7.84
CA PHE A 89 15.35 -20.52 9.29
C PHE A 89 15.82 -21.89 9.83
N ASP A 90 15.83 -22.96 9.01
CA ASP A 90 16.15 -24.33 9.48
C ASP A 90 16.62 -25.23 8.32
N SER A 91 17.81 -25.82 8.37
CA SER A 91 18.31 -26.77 7.35
C SER A 91 17.49 -28.04 7.25
N LYS A 92 16.84 -28.47 8.33
CA LYS A 92 16.10 -29.74 8.37
C LYS A 92 14.77 -29.64 7.64
N GLN A 93 14.12 -28.48 7.67
CA GLN A 93 12.82 -28.25 7.02
C GLN A 93 12.86 -27.21 5.89
N LYS A 94 14.00 -26.51 5.71
CA LYS A 94 14.27 -25.45 4.72
C LYS A 94 13.11 -24.46 4.56
N HIS A 95 12.74 -23.83 5.67
CA HIS A 95 11.77 -22.73 5.65
C HIS A 95 12.47 -21.48 5.13
N ASN A 96 12.33 -21.24 3.84
CA ASN A 96 12.75 -19.98 3.24
C ASN A 96 11.58 -19.00 3.23
N LEU A 97 11.84 -17.76 3.63
CA LEU A 97 10.90 -16.65 3.57
C LEU A 97 11.52 -15.55 2.70
N PHE A 98 10.80 -15.13 1.68
CA PHE A 98 11.10 -13.93 0.91
C PHE A 98 10.14 -12.82 1.32
N VAL A 99 10.69 -11.62 1.53
CA VAL A 99 9.88 -10.45 1.88
C VAL A 99 10.35 -9.20 1.18
N VAL A 100 9.39 -8.41 0.71
CA VAL A 100 9.58 -7.02 0.30
C VAL A 100 8.49 -6.17 0.92
N GLY A 101 8.85 -5.10 1.60
CA GLY A 101 7.83 -4.20 2.16
C GLY A 101 8.39 -3.11 3.04
N THR A 102 7.52 -2.42 3.74
CA THR A 102 7.91 -1.44 4.76
C THR A 102 6.75 -1.16 5.71
N VAL A 103 7.07 -0.49 6.81
CA VAL A 103 6.09 0.06 7.74
C VAL A 103 5.95 1.56 7.47
N LEU A 104 4.76 1.97 7.04
CA LEU A 104 4.42 3.36 6.78
C LEU A 104 3.95 4.05 8.07
N PHE A 105 4.55 5.19 8.37
CA PHE A 105 4.14 6.07 9.46
C PHE A 105 2.97 6.98 9.04
N ALA A 106 2.38 7.68 10.01
CA ALA A 106 1.15 8.45 9.81
C ALA A 106 1.20 9.45 8.63
N ASP A 107 2.35 10.09 8.40
CA ASP A 107 2.60 11.01 7.29
C ASP A 107 2.85 10.32 5.95
N GLU A 108 3.24 9.06 5.95
CA GLU A 108 3.52 8.24 4.77
C GLU A 108 2.34 7.35 4.37
N GLN A 109 1.28 7.30 5.18
CA GLN A 109 0.11 6.45 4.92
C GLN A 109 -0.48 6.69 3.52
N HIS A 110 -0.34 7.89 2.98
CA HIS A 110 -0.76 8.23 1.62
C HIS A 110 -0.11 7.39 0.51
N LEU A 111 1.01 6.74 0.81
CA LEU A 111 1.77 5.89 -0.08
C LEU A 111 1.35 4.41 0.00
N ALA A 112 0.43 4.05 0.90
CA ALA A 112 0.01 2.65 1.09
C ALA A 112 -0.59 2.04 -0.18
N GLU A 113 -1.50 2.75 -0.85
CA GLU A 113 -2.13 2.27 -2.08
C GLU A 113 -1.12 2.09 -3.24
N PRO A 114 -0.34 3.11 -3.65
CA PRO A 114 0.60 2.94 -4.76
C PRO A 114 1.67 1.89 -4.46
N LEU A 115 2.13 1.79 -3.20
CA LEU A 115 3.05 0.74 -2.79
C LEU A 115 2.40 -0.65 -2.91
N ALA A 116 1.18 -0.83 -2.39
CA ALA A 116 0.49 -2.12 -2.42
C ALA A 116 0.29 -2.62 -3.86
N GLN A 117 -0.14 -1.75 -4.77
CA GLN A 117 -0.30 -2.08 -6.19
C GLN A 117 1.03 -2.50 -6.82
N ARG A 118 2.12 -1.78 -6.54
CA ARG A 118 3.45 -2.15 -7.00
C ARG A 118 3.91 -3.51 -6.49
N LEU A 119 3.62 -3.82 -5.22
CA LEU A 119 3.95 -5.12 -4.63
C LEU A 119 3.12 -6.26 -5.23
N VAL A 120 1.91 -6.00 -5.71
CA VAL A 120 1.13 -7.00 -6.47
C VAL A 120 1.82 -7.29 -7.81
N ASP A 121 2.18 -6.27 -8.57
CA ASP A 121 2.85 -6.43 -9.86
C ASP A 121 4.20 -7.16 -9.70
N LEU A 122 4.99 -6.73 -8.72
CA LEU A 122 6.26 -7.37 -8.37
C LEU A 122 6.03 -8.83 -7.92
N GLY A 123 5.05 -9.08 -7.05
CA GLY A 123 4.72 -10.42 -6.58
C GLY A 123 4.36 -11.36 -7.72
N ARG A 124 3.60 -10.89 -8.72
CA ARG A 124 3.28 -11.70 -9.91
C ARG A 124 4.49 -12.01 -10.77
N ALA A 125 5.42 -11.06 -10.92
CA ALA A 125 6.66 -11.27 -11.67
C ALA A 125 7.61 -12.26 -10.96
N LEU A 126 7.69 -12.17 -9.62
CA LEU A 126 8.56 -13.02 -8.81
C LEU A 126 7.98 -14.41 -8.54
N TYR A 127 6.65 -14.57 -8.52
CA TYR A 127 5.98 -15.85 -8.26
C TYR A 127 6.55 -17.03 -9.07
N PRO A 128 6.69 -16.98 -10.42
CA PRO A 128 7.23 -18.10 -11.19
C PRO A 128 8.70 -18.42 -10.88
N MET A 129 9.47 -17.45 -10.36
CA MET A 129 10.88 -17.62 -10.01
C MET A 129 11.04 -18.31 -8.66
N VAL A 130 10.21 -17.95 -7.68
CA VAL A 130 10.35 -18.43 -6.29
C VAL A 130 9.45 -19.61 -5.95
N GLN A 131 8.39 -19.84 -6.73
CA GLN A 131 7.43 -20.94 -6.58
C GLN A 131 7.01 -21.15 -5.11
N PRO A 132 6.43 -20.11 -4.49
CA PRO A 132 6.20 -20.12 -3.05
C PRO A 132 5.12 -21.14 -2.70
N GLY A 133 5.20 -21.74 -1.51
CA GLY A 133 4.12 -22.58 -0.98
C GLY A 133 2.86 -21.76 -0.68
N LEU A 134 3.04 -20.54 -0.18
CA LEU A 134 1.99 -19.54 0.02
C LEU A 134 2.59 -18.15 -0.16
N GLY A 135 1.84 -17.24 -0.77
CA GLY A 135 2.19 -15.83 -0.84
C GLY A 135 1.05 -14.89 -0.51
N PHE A 136 1.39 -13.65 -0.16
CA PHE A 136 0.41 -12.57 -0.06
C PHE A 136 1.02 -11.18 -0.21
N VAL A 137 0.16 -10.21 -0.57
CA VAL A 137 0.38 -8.79 -0.31
C VAL A 137 -0.67 -8.36 0.72
N ASP A 138 -0.22 -7.87 1.88
CA ASP A 138 -1.12 -7.46 2.96
C ASP A 138 -0.46 -6.51 3.97
N GLY A 139 -1.23 -6.12 4.99
CA GLY A 139 -0.72 -5.56 6.24
C GLY A 139 -0.22 -6.61 7.24
N ASP A 140 0.33 -6.14 8.36
CA ASP A 140 1.11 -6.96 9.29
C ASP A 140 0.32 -8.11 9.97
N ASN A 141 1.05 -9.19 10.29
CA ASN A 141 0.74 -10.27 11.25
C ASN A 141 -0.37 -11.30 10.98
N ALA A 142 -0.76 -11.54 9.73
CA ALA A 142 -1.89 -12.43 9.50
C ALA A 142 -1.55 -13.94 9.38
N VAL A 143 -0.30 -14.28 9.04
CA VAL A 143 0.14 -15.66 8.79
C VAL A 143 1.47 -15.92 9.47
N TYR A 144 1.52 -16.99 10.26
CA TYR A 144 2.76 -17.44 10.88
C TYR A 144 3.58 -18.31 9.92
N PRO A 145 4.93 -18.25 9.96
CA PRO A 145 5.80 -19.06 9.09
C PRO A 145 5.48 -20.56 9.11
N GLU A 146 5.03 -21.11 10.25
CA GLU A 146 4.67 -22.53 10.37
C GLU A 146 3.35 -22.94 9.71
N ASP A 147 2.53 -21.99 9.26
CA ASP A 147 1.23 -22.29 8.64
C ASP A 147 1.38 -22.67 7.16
N ALA A 148 2.33 -22.05 6.44
CA ALA A 148 2.59 -22.37 5.04
C ALA A 148 3.02 -23.85 4.81
N PRO A 149 4.00 -24.41 5.56
CA PRO A 149 4.38 -25.82 5.44
C PRO A 149 3.27 -26.81 5.76
N LYS A 150 2.34 -26.42 6.63
CA LYS A 150 1.17 -27.23 7.00
C LYS A 150 0.00 -26.99 6.05
N LEU A 151 0.18 -26.17 5.03
CA LEU A 151 -0.80 -25.72 4.06
C LEU A 151 -2.06 -25.20 4.76
N ARG A 152 -1.93 -24.43 5.85
CA ARG A 152 -3.07 -23.97 6.67
C ARG A 152 -3.60 -22.64 6.15
N LEU A 153 -4.85 -22.65 5.70
CA LEU A 153 -5.57 -21.46 5.30
C LEU A 153 -6.29 -20.88 6.53
N LYS A 154 -5.57 -20.03 7.28
CA LYS A 154 -6.14 -19.31 8.45
C LYS A 154 -6.54 -17.88 8.13
N HIS A 155 -5.96 -17.30 7.10
CA HIS A 155 -6.16 -15.90 6.73
C HIS A 155 -6.34 -15.78 5.22
N ILE A 156 -7.26 -14.92 4.81
CA ILE A 156 -7.34 -14.40 3.45
C ILE A 156 -6.84 -12.96 3.49
N ALA A 157 -5.76 -12.73 2.76
CA ALA A 157 -5.09 -11.45 2.67
C ALA A 157 -5.77 -10.54 1.63
N TRP A 158 -5.30 -9.30 1.49
CA TRP A 158 -5.72 -8.47 0.36
C TRP A 158 -5.41 -9.14 -0.98
N VAL A 159 -4.20 -9.66 -1.15
CA VAL A 159 -3.82 -10.53 -2.27
C VAL A 159 -3.23 -11.83 -1.74
N ASN A 160 -3.59 -12.96 -2.33
CA ASN A 160 -3.02 -14.27 -2.04
C ASN A 160 -2.47 -14.95 -3.31
N PHE A 161 -1.36 -15.65 -3.14
CA PHE A 161 -0.79 -16.57 -4.11
C PHE A 161 -0.81 -17.98 -3.51
N PHE A 162 -1.74 -18.82 -3.96
CA PHE A 162 -1.87 -20.19 -3.52
C PHE A 162 -1.11 -21.12 -4.45
N SER A 163 -0.12 -21.85 -3.92
CA SER A 163 0.61 -22.85 -4.69
C SER A 163 -0.28 -23.99 -5.20
N PRO A 164 0.21 -24.79 -6.17
CA PRO A 164 -0.45 -26.03 -6.57
C PRO A 164 -0.77 -26.98 -5.40
N ALA A 165 0.06 -27.00 -4.35
CA ALA A 165 -0.18 -27.80 -3.16
C ALA A 165 -1.41 -27.32 -2.36
N TYR A 166 -1.64 -26.01 -2.27
CA TYR A 166 -2.88 -25.46 -1.71
C TYR A 166 -4.08 -25.81 -2.57
N VAL A 167 -3.95 -25.70 -3.90
CA VAL A 167 -5.01 -26.06 -4.86
C VAL A 167 -5.40 -27.53 -4.73
N GLN A 168 -4.42 -28.43 -4.63
CA GLN A 168 -4.66 -29.85 -4.40
C GLN A 168 -5.36 -30.11 -3.05
N LYS A 169 -4.94 -29.44 -1.98
CA LYS A 169 -5.49 -29.65 -0.64
C LYS A 169 -6.91 -29.12 -0.48
N TYR A 170 -7.18 -27.92 -0.99
CA TYR A 170 -8.45 -27.22 -0.76
C TYR A 170 -9.44 -27.38 -1.91
N GLY A 171 -8.98 -27.80 -3.09
CA GLY A 171 -9.78 -27.92 -4.29
C GLY A 171 -9.72 -26.66 -5.14
N ARG A 172 -9.54 -26.86 -6.45
CA ARG A 172 -9.48 -25.78 -7.45
C ARG A 172 -10.76 -24.95 -7.48
N GLU A 173 -11.92 -25.59 -7.47
CA GLU A 173 -13.22 -24.90 -7.49
C GLU A 173 -13.40 -24.00 -6.27
N PHE A 174 -12.99 -24.47 -5.09
CA PHE A 174 -13.07 -23.68 -3.87
C PHE A 174 -12.20 -22.41 -3.94
N LEU A 175 -10.95 -22.53 -4.37
CA LEU A 175 -10.05 -21.37 -4.43
C LEU A 175 -10.40 -20.41 -5.57
N LEU A 176 -10.80 -20.93 -6.75
CA LEU A 176 -11.24 -20.08 -7.85
C LEU A 176 -12.60 -19.41 -7.57
N GLY A 177 -13.43 -20.01 -6.71
CA GLY A 177 -14.70 -19.45 -6.29
C GLY A 177 -14.63 -18.46 -5.12
N LEU A 178 -13.42 -18.14 -4.60
CA LEU A 178 -13.27 -17.14 -3.55
C LEU A 178 -13.86 -15.78 -3.99
N PRO A 179 -14.80 -15.20 -3.24
CA PRO A 179 -15.33 -13.87 -3.51
C PRO A 179 -14.21 -12.83 -3.44
N GLY A 180 -14.17 -11.95 -4.42
CA GLY A 180 -13.21 -10.84 -4.48
C GLY A 180 -13.20 -10.16 -5.83
N HIS A 181 -12.28 -9.21 -5.99
CA HIS A 181 -12.13 -8.45 -7.22
C HIS A 181 -11.63 -9.31 -8.39
N LYS A 182 -10.61 -10.14 -8.15
CA LYS A 182 -9.98 -10.94 -9.21
C LYS A 182 -9.48 -12.27 -8.67
N THR A 183 -9.84 -13.35 -9.33
CA THR A 183 -9.32 -14.69 -9.03
C THR A 183 -8.99 -15.41 -10.32
N GLU A 184 -7.78 -15.95 -10.45
CA GLU A 184 -7.33 -16.61 -11.69
C GLU A 184 -6.34 -17.75 -11.42
N LEU A 185 -6.27 -18.67 -12.38
CA LEU A 185 -5.28 -19.75 -12.35
C LEU A 185 -3.92 -19.23 -12.80
N LEU A 186 -2.87 -19.60 -12.07
CA LEU A 186 -1.48 -19.33 -12.42
C LEU A 186 -0.94 -20.42 -13.36
N PRO A 187 0.12 -20.13 -14.15
CA PRO A 187 0.63 -21.08 -15.16
C PRO A 187 1.06 -22.44 -14.62
N ASP A 188 1.49 -22.51 -13.37
CA ASP A 188 1.91 -23.73 -12.67
C ASP A 188 0.74 -24.51 -12.05
N GLY A 189 -0.50 -24.02 -12.21
CA GLY A 189 -1.70 -24.57 -11.60
C GLY A 189 -2.00 -24.03 -10.21
N GLY A 190 -1.22 -23.05 -9.71
CA GLY A 190 -1.56 -22.26 -8.53
C GLY A 190 -2.78 -21.35 -8.77
N VAL A 191 -3.19 -20.60 -7.75
CA VAL A 191 -4.28 -19.62 -7.84
C VAL A 191 -3.83 -18.27 -7.29
N PHE A 192 -4.04 -17.22 -8.07
CA PHE A 192 -3.97 -15.84 -7.63
C PHE A 192 -5.37 -15.39 -7.21
N HIS A 193 -5.47 -14.72 -6.06
CA HIS A 193 -6.69 -14.11 -5.58
C HIS A 193 -6.40 -12.70 -5.07
N GLN A 194 -7.20 -11.74 -5.49
CA GLN A 194 -7.20 -10.36 -5.02
C GLN A 194 -8.61 -10.02 -4.52
N LEU A 195 -8.68 -9.67 -3.24
CA LEU A 195 -9.93 -9.49 -2.51
C LEU A 195 -10.68 -8.24 -2.97
N ALA A 196 -9.99 -7.13 -3.17
CA ALA A 196 -10.57 -5.83 -3.57
C ALA A 196 -9.65 -5.13 -4.60
N PRO A 197 -10.18 -4.24 -5.47
CA PRO A 197 -9.36 -3.56 -6.48
C PRO A 197 -8.29 -2.67 -5.86
N THR A 198 -8.58 -2.07 -4.70
CA THR A 198 -7.68 -1.20 -3.95
C THR A 198 -7.34 -1.82 -2.60
N PHE A 199 -6.15 -1.52 -2.10
CA PHE A 199 -5.70 -1.91 -0.76
C PHE A 199 -6.45 -1.10 0.31
N VAL A 200 -6.72 0.17 0.01
CA VAL A 200 -7.48 1.09 0.84
C VAL A 200 -8.94 1.08 0.44
N ALA A 201 -9.81 0.76 1.39
CA ALA A 201 -11.25 0.77 1.20
C ALA A 201 -11.80 2.21 1.24
N PRO A 202 -12.87 2.52 0.49
CA PRO A 202 -13.49 3.84 0.51
C PRO A 202 -14.32 4.10 1.78
N SER A 203 -14.69 3.07 2.53
CA SER A 203 -15.34 3.20 3.84
C SER A 203 -15.20 1.92 4.68
N GLU A 204 -15.45 2.01 5.99
CA GLU A 204 -15.51 0.83 6.86
C GLU A 204 -16.71 -0.07 6.55
N ALA A 205 -17.80 0.49 6.01
CA ALA A 205 -18.94 -0.30 5.57
C ALA A 205 -18.55 -1.18 4.38
N ASP A 206 -17.86 -0.62 3.39
CA ASP A 206 -17.38 -1.34 2.21
C ASP A 206 -16.32 -2.37 2.58
N ALA A 207 -15.35 -1.99 3.42
CA ALA A 207 -14.35 -2.92 3.92
C ALA A 207 -14.98 -4.10 4.67
N ARG A 208 -15.93 -3.82 5.56
CA ARG A 208 -16.66 -4.86 6.30
C ARG A 208 -17.46 -5.76 5.36
N ALA A 209 -18.14 -5.22 4.36
CA ALA A 209 -18.93 -6.01 3.43
C ALA A 209 -18.04 -7.05 2.71
N VAL A 210 -16.91 -6.62 2.15
CA VAL A 210 -15.95 -7.48 1.47
C VAL A 210 -15.37 -8.55 2.41
N ARG A 211 -14.93 -8.15 3.62
CA ARG A 211 -14.41 -9.09 4.63
C ARG A 211 -15.43 -10.16 5.01
N GLN A 212 -16.70 -9.77 5.24
CA GLN A 212 -17.74 -10.71 5.65
C GLN A 212 -18.13 -11.67 4.53
N GLU A 213 -18.13 -11.22 3.28
CA GLU A 213 -18.45 -12.07 2.14
C GLU A 213 -17.47 -13.23 2.01
N VAL A 214 -16.15 -12.96 2.03
CA VAL A 214 -15.13 -14.01 1.91
C VAL A 214 -15.08 -14.93 3.13
N ILE A 215 -15.29 -14.39 4.34
CA ILE A 215 -15.38 -15.18 5.57
C ILE A 215 -16.59 -16.12 5.51
N ALA A 216 -17.76 -15.62 5.10
CA ALA A 216 -18.97 -16.42 4.96
C ALA A 216 -18.82 -17.50 3.90
N TYR A 217 -18.19 -17.19 2.76
CA TYR A 217 -17.88 -18.17 1.74
C TYR A 217 -16.98 -19.30 2.26
N CYS A 218 -15.89 -18.96 2.95
CA CYS A 218 -15.01 -19.94 3.58
C CYS A 218 -15.77 -20.81 4.60
N ALA A 219 -16.61 -20.19 5.43
CA ALA A 219 -17.41 -20.89 6.44
C ALA A 219 -18.40 -21.89 5.82
N ARG A 220 -19.07 -21.53 4.72
CA ARG A 220 -19.96 -22.45 3.96
C ARG A 220 -19.23 -23.68 3.42
N HIS A 221 -17.93 -23.57 3.18
CA HIS A 221 -17.06 -24.67 2.76
C HIS A 221 -16.31 -25.33 3.94
N GLY A 222 -16.76 -25.13 5.18
CA GLY A 222 -16.18 -25.75 6.38
C GLY A 222 -14.79 -25.22 6.73
N ARG A 223 -14.45 -23.99 6.34
CA ARG A 223 -13.18 -23.32 6.64
C ARG A 223 -13.40 -22.11 7.53
N ARG A 224 -12.58 -21.97 8.57
CA ARG A 224 -12.58 -20.79 9.42
C ARG A 224 -11.33 -19.96 9.12
N VAL A 225 -11.55 -18.77 8.60
CA VAL A 225 -10.49 -17.82 8.26
C VAL A 225 -10.72 -16.47 8.93
N THR A 226 -9.67 -15.68 9.08
CA THR A 226 -9.75 -14.24 9.31
C THR A 226 -9.52 -13.48 8.01
N CYS A 227 -9.94 -12.23 7.95
CA CYS A 227 -9.73 -11.32 6.83
C CYS A 227 -9.71 -9.88 7.39
N TRP A 228 -8.64 -9.13 7.15
CA TRP A 228 -8.47 -7.77 7.65
C TRP A 228 -8.46 -6.72 6.54
N ALA A 229 -8.03 -7.10 5.34
CA ALA A 229 -8.14 -6.28 4.15
C ALA A 229 -9.57 -6.24 3.57
N PRO A 230 -9.88 -5.26 2.70
CA PRO A 230 -9.11 -4.03 2.47
C PRO A 230 -9.09 -3.15 3.74
N PHE A 231 -8.14 -2.22 3.83
CA PHE A 231 -7.92 -1.41 5.04
C PHE A 231 -8.61 -0.06 4.95
N VAL A 232 -9.15 0.43 6.06
CA VAL A 232 -9.59 1.82 6.18
C VAL A 232 -8.45 2.61 6.80
N ILE A 233 -7.90 3.54 6.03
CA ILE A 233 -6.74 4.34 6.41
C ILE A 233 -7.21 5.79 6.61
N PRO A 234 -7.16 6.33 7.84
CA PRO A 234 -7.42 7.75 8.09
C PRO A 234 -6.49 8.62 7.23
N GLY A 235 -7.00 9.68 6.63
CA GLY A 235 -6.25 10.51 5.67
C GLY A 235 -6.47 10.10 4.21
N LEU A 236 -6.57 8.80 3.94
CA LEU A 236 -6.66 8.25 2.57
C LEU A 236 -8.04 7.76 2.16
N THR A 237 -8.80 7.24 3.11
CA THR A 237 -10.18 6.83 2.86
C THR A 237 -11.02 8.10 2.70
N PRO A 238 -11.73 8.35 1.60
CA PRO A 238 -12.63 9.50 1.53
C PRO A 238 -13.58 9.44 2.72
N MET A 239 -13.47 10.38 3.66
CA MET A 239 -14.52 10.53 4.65
C MET A 239 -15.76 11.00 3.90
N PRO A 240 -16.93 10.41 4.13
CA PRO A 240 -18.15 11.04 3.66
C PRO A 240 -18.16 12.47 4.20
N ALA A 241 -18.52 13.42 3.33
CA ALA A 241 -18.69 14.80 3.77
C ALA A 241 -19.60 14.81 5.02
N PRO A 242 -19.27 15.62 6.04
CA PRO A 242 -20.06 15.67 7.26
C PRO A 242 -21.54 15.86 6.90
N GLN A 243 -22.40 15.00 7.47
CA GLN A 243 -23.84 15.12 7.32
C GLN A 243 -24.34 16.38 8.02
N HIS A 244 -25.57 16.81 7.70
CA HIS A 244 -26.22 17.90 8.42
C HIS A 244 -26.19 17.62 9.94
N ALA A 245 -25.67 18.58 10.73
CA ALA A 245 -25.43 18.51 12.18
C ALA A 245 -24.11 17.86 12.68
N ALA A 246 -23.03 17.87 11.89
CA ALA A 246 -21.70 17.48 12.37
C ALA A 246 -21.15 18.40 13.49
N THR A 247 -20.42 17.81 14.45
CA THR A 247 -19.73 18.55 15.53
C THR A 247 -18.46 19.23 15.02
N ASP A 248 -17.95 20.23 15.76
CA ASP A 248 -16.69 20.91 15.43
C ASP A 248 -15.51 19.92 15.31
N ASP A 249 -15.44 18.92 16.19
CA ASP A 249 -14.40 17.89 16.16
C ASP A 249 -14.49 17.02 14.90
N GLN A 250 -15.71 16.68 14.47
CA GLN A 250 -15.93 15.92 13.24
C GLN A 250 -15.51 16.71 12.00
N VAL A 251 -15.86 18.00 11.96
CA VAL A 251 -15.44 18.90 10.87
C VAL A 251 -13.91 19.08 10.88
N GLN A 252 -13.29 19.22 12.05
CA GLN A 252 -11.83 19.36 12.16
C GLN A 252 -11.10 18.10 11.70
N ALA A 253 -11.56 16.92 12.11
CA ALA A 253 -11.00 15.64 11.68
C ALA A 253 -11.11 15.46 10.16
N TYR A 254 -12.29 15.78 9.61
CA TYR A 254 -12.55 15.77 8.17
C TYR A 254 -11.59 16.67 7.39
N LEU A 255 -11.46 17.94 7.82
CA LEU A 255 -10.57 18.91 7.17
C LEU A 255 -9.11 18.47 7.24
N HIS A 256 -8.64 17.98 8.39
CA HIS A 256 -7.27 17.50 8.56
C HIS A 256 -6.96 16.35 7.58
N GLN A 257 -7.87 15.39 7.47
CA GLN A 257 -7.74 14.24 6.58
C GLN A 257 -7.74 14.66 5.10
N MET A 258 -8.75 15.41 4.67
CA MET A 258 -8.90 15.84 3.28
C MET A 258 -7.70 16.68 2.83
N LEU A 259 -7.24 17.62 3.68
CA LEU A 259 -6.14 18.51 3.34
C LEU A 259 -4.76 17.85 3.44
N ALA A 260 -4.64 16.65 4.01
CA ALA A 260 -3.39 15.89 4.01
C ALA A 260 -3.04 15.31 2.64
N THR A 261 -4.05 15.01 1.81
CA THR A 261 -3.86 14.37 0.50
C THR A 261 -3.42 15.38 -0.56
N THR A 262 -2.40 15.03 -1.34
CA THR A 262 -1.95 15.77 -2.53
C THR A 262 -1.70 14.77 -3.65
N LEU A 263 -2.42 14.91 -4.76
CA LEU A 263 -2.15 14.16 -5.99
C LEU A 263 -1.04 14.88 -6.76
N VAL A 264 -0.14 14.14 -7.40
CA VAL A 264 0.89 14.72 -8.28
C VAL A 264 0.67 14.19 -9.68
N LEU A 265 0.39 15.09 -10.62
CA LEU A 265 0.19 14.76 -12.03
C LEU A 265 1.53 14.54 -12.73
N GLU A 266 1.49 13.96 -13.94
CA GLU A 266 2.68 13.66 -14.76
C GLU A 266 3.52 14.91 -15.07
N ASP A 267 2.89 16.08 -15.18
CA ASP A 267 3.57 17.37 -15.43
C ASP A 267 4.16 17.99 -14.15
N GLY A 268 4.10 17.29 -13.02
CA GLY A 268 4.53 17.75 -11.70
C GLY A 268 3.52 18.66 -10.99
N THR A 269 2.34 18.91 -11.57
CA THR A 269 1.29 19.68 -10.91
C THR A 269 0.77 18.95 -9.68
N ARG A 270 0.72 19.67 -8.55
CA ARG A 270 0.23 19.16 -7.27
C ARG A 270 -1.23 19.56 -7.09
N VAL A 271 -2.12 18.58 -7.14
CA VAL A 271 -3.57 18.77 -7.07
C VAL A 271 -4.11 18.38 -5.69
N LYS A 272 -4.93 19.24 -5.10
CA LYS A 272 -5.70 18.93 -3.89
C LYS A 272 -7.19 19.01 -4.17
N PRO A 273 -7.89 17.87 -4.27
CA PRO A 273 -9.34 17.86 -4.29
C PRO A 273 -9.88 18.15 -2.88
N ILE A 274 -10.75 19.16 -2.77
CA ILE A 274 -11.30 19.68 -1.52
C ILE A 274 -12.81 19.73 -1.65
N VAL A 275 -13.50 18.80 -1.00
CA VAL A 275 -14.96 18.77 -0.95
C VAL A 275 -15.41 19.29 0.40
N ILE A 276 -16.17 20.38 0.47
CA ILE A 276 -16.70 20.92 1.73
C ILE A 276 -18.20 21.19 1.56
N PRO A 277 -19.05 20.70 2.48
CA PRO A 277 -20.49 21.02 2.47
C PRO A 277 -20.71 22.42 3.04
N TRP A 278 -20.30 23.46 2.30
CA TRP A 278 -20.29 24.85 2.77
C TRP A 278 -21.63 25.35 3.30
N ALA A 279 -22.74 24.86 2.73
CA ALA A 279 -24.10 25.21 3.14
C ALA A 279 -24.47 24.68 4.54
N ASP A 280 -23.82 23.58 4.96
CA ASP A 280 -24.13 22.88 6.20
C ASP A 280 -23.24 23.32 7.38
N LEU A 281 -22.20 24.12 7.10
CA LEU A 281 -21.28 24.60 8.12
C LEU A 281 -21.86 25.77 8.91
N THR A 282 -21.73 25.71 10.24
CA THR A 282 -21.93 26.90 11.09
C THR A 282 -20.88 27.98 10.78
N PRO A 283 -21.11 29.25 11.14
CA PRO A 283 -20.09 30.30 10.95
C PRO A 283 -18.73 29.98 11.58
N ARG A 284 -18.73 29.29 12.73
CA ARG A 284 -17.50 28.84 13.40
C ARG A 284 -16.79 27.77 12.58
N GLN A 285 -17.51 26.75 12.13
CA GLN A 285 -16.95 25.66 11.32
C GLN A 285 -16.43 26.18 9.97
N ARG A 286 -17.11 27.16 9.37
CA ARG A 286 -16.66 27.85 8.17
C ARG A 286 -15.33 28.58 8.38
N ALA A 287 -15.18 29.30 9.49
CA ALA A 287 -13.92 29.94 9.85
C ALA A 287 -12.80 28.90 10.08
N MET A 288 -13.11 27.77 10.70
CA MET A 288 -12.17 26.64 10.86
C MET A 288 -11.73 26.07 9.51
N ALA A 289 -12.67 25.85 8.58
CA ALA A 289 -12.38 25.37 7.23
C ALA A 289 -11.45 26.32 6.46
N LEU A 290 -11.76 27.62 6.45
CA LEU A 290 -10.91 28.63 5.81
C LEU A 290 -9.50 28.65 6.40
N ALA A 291 -9.37 28.61 7.73
CA ALA A 291 -8.07 28.58 8.41
C ALA A 291 -7.26 27.34 8.03
N ALA A 292 -7.89 26.16 8.01
CA ALA A 292 -7.26 24.91 7.65
C ALA A 292 -6.79 24.91 6.18
N ILE A 293 -7.64 25.34 5.25
CA ILE A 293 -7.29 25.46 3.82
C ILE A 293 -6.11 26.42 3.64
N ARG A 294 -6.12 27.57 4.31
CA ARG A 294 -5.02 28.54 4.26
C ARG A 294 -3.71 27.93 4.71
N GLN A 295 -3.72 27.21 5.82
CA GLN A 295 -2.53 26.54 6.35
C GLN A 295 -2.01 25.47 5.37
N ALA A 296 -2.90 24.64 4.83
CA ALA A 296 -2.54 23.61 3.86
C ALA A 296 -1.95 24.21 2.57
N ALA A 297 -2.56 25.28 2.04
CA ALA A 297 -2.04 25.99 0.87
C ALA A 297 -0.64 26.57 1.12
N VAL A 298 -0.42 27.23 2.26
CA VAL A 298 0.91 27.73 2.66
C VAL A 298 1.92 26.59 2.78
N ALA A 299 1.53 25.45 3.34
CA ALA A 299 2.40 24.30 3.48
C ALA A 299 2.83 23.74 2.11
N GLU A 300 1.91 23.60 1.16
CA GLU A 300 2.26 23.14 -0.20
C GLU A 300 3.18 24.12 -0.93
N ILE A 301 2.91 25.43 -0.86
CA ILE A 301 3.77 26.46 -1.46
C ILE A 301 5.21 26.34 -0.93
N LYS A 302 5.36 26.11 0.38
CA LYS A 302 6.69 25.95 1.01
C LYS A 302 7.36 24.63 0.67
N ARG A 303 6.60 23.53 0.63
CA ARG A 303 7.11 22.18 0.41
C ARG A 303 7.59 21.98 -1.03
N SER A 304 6.98 22.66 -1.99
CA SER A 304 7.24 22.40 -3.41
C SER A 304 7.51 23.69 -4.19
N PRO A 305 8.63 24.39 -3.88
CA PRO A 305 8.99 25.59 -4.63
C PRO A 305 9.13 25.27 -6.13
N GLY A 306 8.59 26.14 -6.97
CA GLY A 306 8.64 26.02 -8.43
C GLY A 306 7.62 25.05 -9.06
N HIS A 307 6.86 24.30 -8.26
CA HIS A 307 5.80 23.43 -8.78
C HIS A 307 4.48 24.18 -8.88
N ARG A 308 3.65 23.80 -9.86
CA ARG A 308 2.29 24.30 -9.97
C ARG A 308 1.40 23.62 -8.92
N ILE A 309 0.63 24.41 -8.19
CA ILE A 309 -0.35 23.93 -7.21
C ILE A 309 -1.75 24.22 -7.74
N ARG A 310 -2.63 23.22 -7.68
CA ARG A 310 -4.03 23.31 -8.08
C ARG A 310 -4.92 22.87 -6.91
N LEU A 311 -5.79 23.76 -6.44
CA LEU A 311 -6.84 23.42 -5.47
C LEU A 311 -8.16 23.26 -6.22
N GLU A 312 -8.80 22.11 -6.11
CA GLU A 312 -10.07 21.81 -6.78
C GLU A 312 -11.17 21.75 -5.72
N PHE A 313 -12.16 22.62 -5.82
CA PHE A 313 -13.26 22.70 -4.86
C PHE A 313 -14.57 22.24 -5.48
N ASN A 314 -15.43 21.60 -4.68
CA ASN A 314 -16.82 21.33 -5.09
C ASN A 314 -17.66 22.61 -5.18
N ALA A 315 -17.29 23.66 -4.45
CA ALA A 315 -17.84 25.00 -4.55
C ALA A 315 -16.83 26.02 -3.99
N ILE A 316 -16.79 27.23 -4.57
CA ILE A 316 -15.93 28.33 -4.09
C ILE A 316 -16.78 29.49 -3.57
N PRO A 317 -17.01 29.60 -2.26
CA PRO A 317 -17.67 30.77 -1.70
C PRO A 317 -16.79 32.03 -1.71
N ASP A 318 -17.40 33.22 -1.70
CA ASP A 318 -16.71 34.52 -1.81
C ASP A 318 -15.58 34.75 -0.80
N ASP A 319 -15.72 34.25 0.44
CA ASP A 319 -14.72 34.39 1.49
C ASP A 319 -13.52 33.46 1.27
N LEU A 320 -13.75 32.26 0.74
CA LEU A 320 -12.68 31.37 0.28
C LEU A 320 -11.93 31.99 -0.90
N ASP A 321 -12.65 32.47 -1.92
CA ASP A 321 -12.05 33.08 -3.11
C ASP A 321 -11.19 34.29 -2.73
N ARG A 322 -11.71 35.17 -1.86
CA ARG A 322 -10.97 36.33 -1.35
C ARG A 322 -9.73 35.90 -0.56
N MET A 323 -9.85 34.92 0.32
CA MET A 323 -8.73 34.42 1.11
C MET A 323 -7.61 33.84 0.23
N LEU A 324 -7.96 33.08 -0.82
CA LEU A 324 -6.98 32.51 -1.77
C LEU A 324 -6.36 33.60 -2.65
N ALA A 325 -7.15 34.58 -3.08
CA ALA A 325 -6.65 35.75 -3.80
C ALA A 325 -5.66 36.56 -2.95
N ASP A 326 -5.95 36.78 -1.67
CA ASP A 326 -5.04 37.46 -0.74
C ASP A 326 -3.77 36.65 -0.47
N LEU A 327 -3.85 35.32 -0.52
CA LEU A 327 -2.73 34.42 -0.25
C LEU A 327 -1.76 34.32 -1.43
N ALA A 328 -2.27 34.10 -2.64
CA ALA A 328 -1.47 33.71 -3.79
C ALA A 328 -1.53 34.68 -4.97
N GLY A 329 -2.52 35.58 -5.01
CA GLY A 329 -2.85 36.42 -6.15
C GLY A 329 -3.64 35.66 -7.22
N ARG A 330 -4.64 36.33 -7.84
CA ARG A 330 -5.50 35.70 -8.87
C ARG A 330 -4.75 35.33 -10.15
N ASP A 331 -3.73 36.11 -10.48
CA ASP A 331 -2.97 35.97 -11.74
C ASP A 331 -1.71 35.12 -11.56
N ASN A 332 -1.61 34.33 -10.49
CA ASN A 332 -0.43 33.51 -10.23
C ASN A 332 -0.46 32.22 -11.05
N PRO A 333 0.41 32.04 -12.07
CA PRO A 333 0.38 30.85 -12.92
C PRO A 333 0.78 29.56 -12.18
N HIS A 334 1.43 29.69 -11.02
CA HIS A 334 1.88 28.55 -10.21
C HIS A 334 0.91 28.16 -9.10
N PHE A 335 -0.19 28.92 -8.90
CA PHE A 335 -1.18 28.62 -7.89
C PHE A 335 -2.58 28.93 -8.41
N VAL A 336 -3.37 27.89 -8.67
CA VAL A 336 -4.70 28.02 -9.25
C VAL A 336 -5.72 27.34 -8.33
N TRP A 337 -6.89 27.95 -8.18
CA TRP A 337 -8.05 27.30 -7.58
C TRP A 337 -9.23 27.34 -8.54
N VAL A 338 -9.93 26.22 -8.66
CA VAL A 338 -11.06 26.07 -9.56
C VAL A 338 -12.20 25.35 -8.87
N GLU A 339 -13.42 25.65 -9.31
CA GLU A 339 -14.58 24.85 -8.98
C GLU A 339 -14.64 23.70 -10.00
N GLU A 340 -14.58 22.47 -9.52
CA GLU A 340 -14.87 21.29 -10.33
C GLU A 340 -16.16 20.62 -9.83
N PRO A 341 -17.12 20.34 -10.73
CA PRO A 341 -18.26 19.53 -10.35
C PRO A 341 -17.75 18.17 -9.91
N ALA A 342 -18.20 17.72 -8.73
CA ALA A 342 -17.79 16.43 -8.18
C ALA A 342 -17.86 15.35 -9.26
N LEU A 343 -16.72 14.72 -9.57
CA LEU A 343 -16.63 13.62 -10.53
C LEU A 343 -17.53 12.47 -10.03
N GLY A 344 -18.78 12.45 -10.51
CA GLY A 344 -19.78 11.42 -10.19
C GLY A 344 -21.05 11.98 -9.53
N SER A 345 -21.99 12.44 -10.36
CA SER A 345 -23.43 12.30 -10.11
C SER A 345 -24.00 11.23 -11.02
#